data_AF-U1Q4A3-F1
#
_entry.id   AF-U1Q4A3-F1
#
_cell.length_a   1.000
_cell.length_b   1.000
_cell.length_c   1.000
_cell.angle_alpha   90.00
_cell.angle_beta   90.00
_cell.angle_gamma   90.00
#
_symmetry.space_group_name_H-M   'P 1'
#
loop_
_entity.id
_entity.type
_entity.pdbx_description
1 polymer ?
#
loop_
_entity_poly.entity_id
_entity_poly.type
_entity_poly.pdbx_seq_one_letter_code
_entity_poly.pdbx_strand_id
1 'polypeptide(L)'
;MSFAIGSSRCHIEASQVHKRSELSVELYIDQDKDLFRSLYAMRETIEADAGLSFDWRELPNRKASRIVANKNVSFDDRDQWTEYFDWMIDTMLAIKTTFTKYL
;
A
#
# COMPACT_ATOMS: atom_id res chain seq x y z
N MET A 1 -7.47 -1.79 -8.17
CA MET A 1 -7.57 -0.52 -8.93
C MET A 1 -6.26 0.20 -8.74
N SER A 2 -5.65 0.65 -9.84
CA SER A 2 -4.34 1.32 -9.82
C SER A 2 -4.48 2.84 -9.93
N PHE A 3 -3.61 3.56 -9.23
CA PHE A 3 -3.60 5.02 -9.17
C PHE A 3 -2.16 5.55 -9.25
N ALA A 4 -1.96 6.63 -10.01
CA ALA A 4 -0.64 7.24 -10.17
C ALA A 4 -0.18 7.93 -8.87
N ILE A 5 1.11 7.80 -8.56
CA ILE A 5 1.75 8.47 -7.42
C ILE A 5 2.74 9.57 -7.86
N GLY A 6 2.88 9.82 -9.17
CA GLY A 6 3.83 10.79 -9.72
C GLY A 6 5.20 10.21 -10.08
N SER A 7 5.36 8.90 -10.03
CA SER A 7 6.53 8.15 -10.49
C SER A 7 6.11 7.12 -11.54
N SER A 8 6.96 6.89 -12.54
CA SER A 8 6.75 5.81 -13.53
C SER A 8 7.20 4.43 -13.05
N ARG A 9 7.89 4.37 -11.91
CA ARG A 9 8.49 3.14 -11.36
C ARG A 9 7.55 2.38 -10.41
N CYS A 10 6.50 3.05 -9.95
CA CYS A 10 5.57 2.53 -8.96
C CYS A 10 4.21 3.24 -9.05
N HIS A 11 3.19 2.59 -8.49
CA HIS A 11 1.83 3.11 -8.41
C HIS A 11 1.16 2.61 -7.13
N ILE A 12 0.03 3.23 -6.77
CA ILE A 12 -0.81 2.75 -5.67
C ILE A 12 -1.77 1.72 -6.24
N GLU A 13 -1.87 0.55 -5.62
CA GLU A 13 -2.87 -0.46 -5.95
C GLU A 13 -3.81 -0.67 -4.75
N ALA A 14 -5.11 -0.53 -4.98
CA ALA A 14 -6.14 -0.71 -3.97
C ALA A 14 -7.06 -1.88 -4.34
N SER A 15 -7.25 -2.84 -3.44
CA SER A 15 -7.97 -4.08 -3.72
C SER A 15 -8.80 -4.59 -2.54
N GLN A 16 -9.87 -5.31 -2.86
CA GLN A 16 -10.68 -6.08 -1.92
C GLN A 16 -10.36 -7.56 -2.12
N VAL A 17 -9.85 -8.23 -1.11
CA VAL A 17 -9.42 -9.63 -1.20
C VAL A 17 -10.40 -10.51 -0.43
N HIS A 18 -11.50 -10.89 -1.08
CA HIS A 18 -12.58 -11.68 -0.48
C HIS A 18 -12.12 -12.99 0.16
N LYS A 19 -11.15 -13.70 -0.44
CA LYS A 19 -10.64 -14.97 0.10
C LYS A 19 -9.96 -14.82 1.48
N ARG A 20 -9.48 -13.62 1.79
CA ARG A 20 -8.80 -13.30 3.05
C ARG A 20 -9.60 -12.34 3.92
N SER A 21 -10.80 -11.94 3.48
CA SER A 21 -11.64 -10.98 4.20
C SER A 21 -10.87 -9.70 4.56
N GLU A 22 -10.14 -9.13 3.59
CA GLU A 22 -9.28 -7.95 3.81
C GLU A 22 -9.47 -6.90 2.69
N LEU A 23 -9.32 -5.64 3.07
CA LEU A 23 -8.99 -4.54 2.18
C LEU A 23 -7.48 -4.37 2.16
N SER A 24 -6.94 -4.04 0.99
CA SER A 24 -5.50 -3.86 0.81
C SER A 24 -5.23 -2.60 0.00
N VAL A 25 -4.31 -1.77 0.47
CA VAL A 25 -3.74 -0.65 -0.28
C VAL A 25 -2.24 -0.79 -0.25
N GLU A 26 -1.60 -0.82 -1.41
CA GLU A 26 -0.16 -1.07 -1.54
C GLU A 26 0.54 -0.06 -2.43
N LEU A 27 1.78 0.29 -2.10
CA LEU A 27 2.73 0.81 -3.08
C LEU A 27 3.26 -0.38 -3.87
N TYR A 28 2.85 -0.47 -5.13
CA TYR A 28 3.32 -1.47 -6.06
C TYR A 28 4.52 -0.92 -6.83
N ILE A 29 5.68 -1.59 -6.73
CA ILE A 29 6.91 -1.21 -7.43
C ILE A 29 7.14 -2.23 -8.55
N ASP A 30 7.19 -1.78 -9.80
CA ASP A 30 7.06 -2.67 -10.96
C ASP A 30 8.26 -3.59 -11.15
N GLN A 31 9.47 -3.04 -11.29
CA GLN A 31 10.70 -3.81 -11.54
C GLN A 31 11.95 -3.19 -10.90
N ASP A 32 11.78 -2.27 -9.96
CA ASP A 32 12.89 -1.52 -9.32
C ASP A 32 13.14 -2.05 -7.89
N LYS A 33 13.97 -3.09 -7.78
CA LYS A 33 14.33 -3.68 -6.48
C LYS A 33 15.21 -2.75 -5.63
N ASP A 34 16.01 -1.91 -6.27
CA ASP A 34 16.87 -0.98 -5.57
C ASP A 34 16.04 0.13 -4.91
N LEU A 35 14.98 0.60 -5.57
CA LEU A 35 13.98 1.47 -4.96
C LEU A 35 13.30 0.82 -3.75
N PHE A 36 12.90 -0.46 -3.86
CA PHE A 36 12.32 -1.14 -2.70
C PHE A 36 13.31 -1.17 -1.52
N ARG A 37 14.58 -1.50 -1.79
CA ARG A 37 15.61 -1.59 -0.75
C ARG A 37 15.94 -0.24 -0.12
N SER A 38 15.96 0.83 -0.92
CA SER A 38 16.17 2.18 -0.39
C SER A 38 15.02 2.61 0.53
N LEU A 39 13.77 2.36 0.13
CA LEU A 39 12.59 2.60 0.97
C LEU A 39 12.63 1.73 2.24
N TYR A 40 12.97 0.44 2.12
CA TYR A 40 13.04 -0.48 3.25
C TYR A 40 14.11 -0.09 4.27
N ALA A 41 15.23 0.48 3.83
CA ALA A 41 16.27 1.00 4.71
C ALA A 41 15.77 2.17 5.58
N MET A 42 14.70 2.85 5.17
CA MET A 42 14.05 3.96 5.88
C MET A 42 12.69 3.57 6.47
N ARG A 43 12.37 2.27 6.57
CA ARG A 43 11.02 1.78 6.90
C ARG A 43 10.43 2.38 8.17
N GLU A 44 11.22 2.50 9.23
CA GLU A 44 10.73 3.00 10.53
C GLU A 44 10.34 4.48 10.43
N THR A 45 11.13 5.27 9.71
CA THR A 45 10.82 6.68 9.42
C THR A 45 9.58 6.80 8.54
N ILE A 46 9.47 5.97 7.50
CA ILE A 46 8.32 5.99 6.58
C ILE A 46 7.03 5.60 7.30
N GLU A 47 7.07 4.56 8.15
CA GLU A 47 5.92 4.13 8.94
C GLU A 47 5.49 5.20 9.96
N ALA A 48 6.45 5.85 10.62
CA ALA A 48 6.19 6.96 11.52
C ALA A 48 5.57 8.17 10.78
N ASP A 49 6.10 8.53 9.61
CA ASP A 49 5.60 9.62 8.78
C ASP A 49 4.18 9.35 8.24
N ALA A 50 3.90 8.10 7.87
CA ALA A 50 2.60 7.69 7.36
C ALA A 50 1.56 7.50 8.48
N GLY A 51 1.99 7.28 9.72
CA GLY A 51 1.12 6.83 10.81
C GLY A 51 0.52 5.43 10.55
N LEU A 52 1.23 4.60 9.78
CA LEU A 52 0.79 3.28 9.33
C LEU A 52 1.92 2.26 9.54
N SER A 53 1.55 1.01 9.79
CA SER A 53 2.48 -0.12 9.69
C SER A 53 2.28 -0.82 8.36
N PHE A 54 3.37 -1.22 7.72
CA PHE A 54 3.33 -1.88 6.42
C PHE A 54 3.89 -3.29 6.47
N ASP A 55 3.33 -4.15 5.63
CA ASP A 55 3.95 -5.42 5.25
C ASP A 55 4.86 -5.19 4.04
N TRP A 56 6.17 -5.26 4.29
CA TRP A 56 7.22 -5.01 3.31
C TRP A 56 7.60 -6.30 2.59
N ARG A 57 7.26 -6.38 1.30
CA ARG A 57 7.40 -7.60 0.49
C ARG A 57 8.34 -7.36 -0.69
N GLU A 58 9.61 -7.71 -0.55
CA GLU A 58 10.57 -7.64 -1.67
C GLU A 58 10.21 -8.64 -2.77
N LEU A 59 9.72 -9.84 -2.43
CA LEU A 59 9.39 -10.89 -3.40
C LEU A 59 10.58 -11.23 -4.35
N PRO A 60 11.65 -11.89 -3.86
CA PRO A 60 12.89 -12.11 -4.62
C PRO A 60 12.68 -12.93 -5.91
N ASN A 61 11.67 -13.78 -5.95
CA ASN A 61 11.32 -14.60 -7.11
C ASN A 61 10.37 -13.90 -8.11
N ARG A 62 10.07 -12.62 -7.90
CA ARG A 62 9.18 -11.81 -8.75
C ARG A 62 9.88 -10.49 -9.12
N LYS A 63 9.55 -9.94 -10.29
CA LYS A 63 10.08 -8.63 -10.69
C LYS A 63 9.57 -7.51 -9.79
N ALA A 64 8.28 -7.54 -9.46
CA ALA A 64 7.65 -6.54 -8.62
C ALA A 64 7.93 -6.74 -7.13
N SER A 65 7.92 -5.63 -6.39
CA SER A 65 7.93 -5.57 -4.92
C SER A 65 6.72 -4.80 -4.44
N ARG A 66 6.34 -4.97 -3.18
CA ARG A 66 5.12 -4.34 -2.62
C ARG A 66 5.34 -3.87 -1.19
N ILE A 67 4.71 -2.76 -0.83
CA ILE A 67 4.65 -2.26 0.55
C ILE A 67 3.16 -2.09 0.87
N VAL A 68 2.63 -2.90 1.78
CA VAL A 68 1.19 -3.18 1.86
C VAL A 68 0.61 -2.75 3.20
N ALA A 69 -0.47 -1.97 3.18
CA ALA A 69 -1.36 -1.76 4.33
C ALA A 69 -2.64 -2.59 4.14
N ASN A 70 -3.05 -3.33 5.17
CA ASN A 70 -4.25 -4.15 5.13
C ASN A 70 -5.19 -3.84 6.30
N LYS A 71 -6.48 -4.03 6.08
CA LYS A 71 -7.53 -4.01 7.11
C LYS A 71 -8.40 -5.25 6.94
N ASN A 72 -8.51 -6.05 8.00
CA ASN A 72 -9.46 -7.17 8.03
C ASN A 72 -10.88 -6.61 8.13
N VAL A 73 -11.79 -7.15 7.34
CA VAL A 73 -13.17 -6.69 7.20
C VAL A 73 -14.13 -7.86 7.00
N SER A 74 -15.40 -7.69 7.35
CA SER A 74 -16.45 -8.60 6.91
C SER A 74 -17.20 -7.99 5.74
N PHE A 75 -17.30 -8.71 4.62
CA PHE A 75 -17.99 -8.21 3.43
C PHE A 75 -19.51 -8.44 3.46
N ASP A 76 -20.01 -9.18 4.44
CA ASP A 76 -21.42 -9.56 4.54
C ASP A 76 -22.31 -8.41 5.06
N ASP A 77 -21.72 -7.49 5.84
CA ASP A 77 -22.40 -6.33 6.40
C ASP A 77 -22.16 -5.08 5.53
N ARG A 78 -23.21 -4.66 4.81
CA ARG A 78 -23.14 -3.50 3.91
C ARG A 78 -23.16 -2.16 4.63
N ASP A 79 -23.62 -2.12 5.88
CA ASP A 79 -23.68 -0.86 6.63
C ASP A 79 -22.26 -0.36 6.95
N GLN A 80 -21.27 -1.26 7.01
CA GLN A 80 -19.86 -0.93 7.24
C GLN A 80 -19.10 -0.50 5.98
N TRP A 81 -19.70 -0.62 4.79
CA TRP A 81 -18.99 -0.34 3.54
C TRP A 81 -18.49 1.10 3.45
N THR A 82 -19.23 2.06 4.01
CA THR A 82 -18.78 3.46 4.06
C THR A 82 -17.44 3.57 4.79
N GLU A 83 -17.32 2.97 5.98
CA GLU A 83 -16.07 2.96 6.76
C GLU A 83 -14.93 2.25 6.03
N TYR A 84 -15.24 1.22 5.25
CA TYR A 84 -14.26 0.49 4.43
C TYR A 84 -13.68 1.38 3.34
N PHE A 85 -14.54 2.10 2.61
CA PHE A 85 -14.09 3.03 1.57
C PHE A 85 -13.35 4.22 2.17
N ASP A 86 -13.81 4.77 3.29
CA ASP A 86 -13.11 5.84 4.00
C ASP A 86 -11.70 5.41 4.40
N TRP A 87 -11.56 4.21 4.99
CA TRP A 87 -10.24 3.67 5.34
C TRP A 87 -9.35 3.49 4.11
N MET A 88 -9.89 3.01 2.98
CA MET A 88 -9.12 2.88 1.74
C MET A 88 -8.65 4.23 1.22
N ILE A 89 -9.53 5.24 1.20
CA ILE A 89 -9.21 6.60 0.73
C ILE A 89 -8.12 7.22 1.61
N ASP A 90 -8.30 7.18 2.92
CA ASP A 90 -7.34 7.73 3.89
C ASP A 90 -5.97 7.05 3.76
N THR A 91 -5.96 5.72 3.63
CA THR A 91 -4.72 4.95 3.45
C THR A 91 -4.04 5.28 2.11
N MET A 92 -4.81 5.41 1.03
CA MET A 92 -4.27 5.83 -0.27
C MET A 92 -3.65 7.24 -0.21
N LEU A 93 -4.29 8.17 0.48
CA LEU A 93 -3.78 9.54 0.67
C LEU A 93 -2.52 9.56 1.54
N ALA A 94 -2.48 8.76 2.61
CA ALA A 94 -1.31 8.62 3.48
C ALA A 94 -0.11 8.04 2.70
N ILE A 95 -0.33 6.96 1.93
CA ILE A 95 0.69 6.36 1.06
C ILE A 95 1.18 7.38 0.03
N LYS A 96 0.26 8.06 -0.69
CA LYS A 96 0.63 9.07 -1.68
C LYS A 96 1.51 10.16 -1.07
N THR A 97 1.03 10.81 -0.01
CA THR A 97 1.71 11.94 0.64
C THR A 97 3.07 11.54 1.20
N THR A 98 3.16 10.35 1.80
CA THR A 98 4.39 9.88 2.44
C THR A 98 5.43 9.48 1.40
N PHE A 99 5.09 8.54 0.51
CA PHE A 99 6.07 7.99 -0.42
C PHE A 99 6.57 9.02 -1.44
N THR A 100 5.77 10.03 -1.81
CA THR A 100 6.27 11.11 -2.69
C THR A 100 7.49 11.87 -2.15
N LYS A 101 7.76 11.83 -0.83
CA LYS A 101 8.96 12.43 -0.23
C LYS A 101 10.24 11.62 -0.50
N TYR A 102 10.10 10.35 -0.88
CA TYR A 102 11.20 9.37 -0.99
C TYR A 102 11.34 8.78 -2.40
N LEU A 103 10.46 9.16 -3.33
CA LEU A 103 10.43 8.70 -4.73
C LEU A 103 11.17 9.64 -5.68
#